data_AF-A0ABD2TM48-F1
#
_entry.id   AF-A0ABD2TM48-F1
#
_cell.length_a   1.000
_cell.length_b   1.000
_cell.length_c   1.000
_cell.angle_alpha   90.00
_cell.angle_beta   90.00
_cell.angle_gamma   90.00
#
_symmetry.space_group_name_H-M   'P 1'
#
loop_
_entity.id
_entity.type
_entity.pdbx_description
1 polymer ?
#
loop_
_entity_poly.entity_id
_entity_poly.type
_entity_poly.pdbx_seq_one_letter_code
_entity_poly.pdbx_strand_id
1 'polypeptide(L)'
;MGDSYCSDCKRNTEVVFDHAAGDTVCSDCGLVLESRSIDETSEWRTFADESGDHDPNRVGGPVNPLLGDVGLSTVISKGPNGSNGDSSLARLQNRGGDPERALVMAFKAIANMADR
;
A
#
# COMPACT_ATOMS: atom_id res chain seq x y z
N MET A 1 -0.21 12.24 -19.77
CA MET A 1 -1.18 11.63 -20.69
C MET A 1 -0.51 10.43 -21.35
N GLY A 2 -1.10 9.25 -21.23
CA GLY A 2 -0.61 8.06 -21.93
C GLY A 2 -1.26 7.97 -23.29
N ASP A 3 -0.48 7.78 -24.35
CA ASP A 3 -1.04 7.49 -25.67
C ASP A 3 -1.49 6.03 -25.71
N SER A 4 -2.72 5.75 -26.16
CA SER A 4 -3.22 4.39 -26.34
C SER A 4 -3.80 4.18 -27.73
N TYR A 5 -3.82 2.93 -28.18
CA TYR A 5 -4.24 2.60 -29.54
C TYR A 5 -5.77 2.57 -29.66
N CYS A 6 -6.33 3.45 -30.47
CA CYS A 6 -7.76 3.48 -30.74
C CYS A 6 -8.11 2.61 -31.96
N SER A 7 -9.00 1.64 -31.76
CA SER A 7 -9.44 0.73 -32.83
C SER A 7 -10.27 1.42 -33.92
N ASP A 8 -10.98 2.50 -33.62
CA ASP A 8 -11.73 3.28 -34.62
C ASP A 8 -10.85 4.26 -35.40
N CYS A 9 -9.98 5.01 -34.71
CA CYS A 9 -9.04 5.94 -35.38
C CYS A 9 -7.86 5.24 -36.08
N LYS A 10 -7.63 3.94 -35.80
CA LYS A 10 -6.53 3.12 -36.33
C LYS A 10 -5.14 3.73 -36.07
N ARG A 11 -4.98 4.46 -34.97
CA ARG A 11 -3.73 5.10 -34.56
C ARG A 11 -3.67 5.22 -33.04
N ASN A 12 -2.48 5.51 -32.51
CA ASN A 12 -2.33 5.99 -31.15
C ASN A 12 -2.93 7.39 -31.03
N THR A 13 -3.79 7.56 -30.03
CA THR A 13 -4.49 8.81 -29.73
C THR A 13 -4.27 9.17 -28.28
N GLU A 14 -4.36 10.45 -27.99
CA GLU A 14 -4.49 10.91 -26.62
C GLU A 14 -5.79 10.34 -26.02
N VAL A 15 -5.75 10.03 -24.74
CA VAL A 15 -6.92 9.57 -24.00
C VAL A 15 -7.23 10.47 -22.82
N VAL A 16 -8.51 10.58 -22.55
CA VAL A 16 -9.06 11.26 -21.39
C VAL A 16 -9.65 10.20 -20.46
N PHE A 17 -9.38 10.32 -19.17
CA PHE A 17 -9.94 9.43 -18.16
C PHE A 17 -11.14 10.12 -17.52
N ASP A 18 -12.33 9.54 -17.70
CA ASP A 18 -13.54 9.94 -16.99
C ASP A 18 -13.59 9.20 -15.65
N HIS A 19 -13.11 9.87 -14.60
CA HIS A 19 -13.11 9.33 -13.24
C HIS A 19 -14.52 9.08 -12.67
N ALA A 20 -15.56 9.78 -13.15
CA ALA A 20 -16.91 9.61 -12.63
C ALA A 20 -17.55 8.32 -13.17
N ALA A 21 -17.26 7.98 -14.43
CA ALA A 21 -17.71 6.74 -15.05
C ALA A 21 -16.74 5.56 -14.81
N GLY A 22 -15.45 5.85 -14.58
CA GLY A 22 -14.38 4.86 -14.58
C GLY A 22 -14.04 4.38 -16.00
N ASP A 23 -14.06 5.29 -16.97
CA ASP A 23 -13.87 4.97 -18.38
C ASP A 23 -12.66 5.74 -18.96
N THR A 24 -11.88 5.06 -19.80
CA THR A 24 -10.82 5.67 -20.60
C THR A 24 -11.32 5.89 -22.02
N VAL A 25 -11.36 7.15 -22.46
CA VAL A 25 -12.01 7.57 -23.71
C VAL A 25 -10.99 8.18 -24.67
N CYS A 26 -11.06 7.78 -25.94
CA CYS A 26 -10.30 8.41 -27.02
C CYS A 26 -10.74 9.87 -27.22
N SER A 27 -9.78 10.82 -27.19
CA SER A 27 -10.07 12.25 -27.36
C SER A 27 -10.62 12.61 -28.74
N ASP A 28 -10.30 11.81 -29.76
CA ASP A 28 -10.57 12.15 -31.15
C ASP A 28 -11.94 11.66 -31.63
N CYS A 29 -12.31 10.41 -31.27
CA CYS A 29 -13.55 9.79 -31.76
C CYS A 29 -14.57 9.47 -30.66
N GLY A 30 -14.22 9.64 -29.38
CA GLY A 30 -15.11 9.37 -28.26
C GLY A 30 -15.33 7.89 -27.95
N LEU A 31 -14.56 6.99 -28.57
CA LEU A 31 -14.62 5.55 -28.28
C LEU A 31 -14.10 5.27 -26.87
N VAL A 32 -14.86 4.53 -26.08
CA VAL A 32 -14.41 3.98 -24.79
C VAL A 32 -13.44 2.83 -25.07
N LEU A 33 -12.18 3.01 -24.70
CA LEU A 33 -11.09 2.05 -24.92
C LEU A 33 -10.97 1.05 -23.76
N GLU A 34 -11.27 1.51 -22.55
CA GLU A 34 -11.31 0.71 -21.34
C GLU A 34 -12.49 1.20 -20.49
N SER A 35 -13.25 0.26 -19.94
CA SER A 35 -14.40 0.56 -19.08
C SER A 35 -14.23 -0.09 -17.71
N ARG A 36 -14.75 0.55 -16.66
CA ARG A 36 -14.62 0.09 -15.26
C ARG A 36 -13.17 0.00 -14.79
N SER A 37 -12.38 1.03 -15.07
CA SER A 37 -11.06 1.18 -14.50
C SER A 37 -11.14 1.23 -12.98
N ILE A 38 -10.22 0.52 -12.32
CA ILE A 38 -10.08 0.53 -10.87
C ILE A 38 -9.06 1.61 -10.54
N ASP A 39 -9.40 2.52 -9.63
CA ASP A 39 -8.43 3.45 -9.08
C ASP A 39 -7.51 2.70 -8.10
N GLU A 40 -6.25 2.52 -8.49
CA GLU A 40 -5.21 1.90 -7.64
C GLU A 40 -4.55 2.89 -6.69
N THR A 41 -4.89 4.18 -6.79
CA THR A 41 -4.35 5.16 -5.86
C THR A 41 -4.93 4.91 -4.46
N SER A 42 -4.14 5.23 -3.44
CA SER A 42 -4.66 5.18 -2.08
C SER A 42 -5.83 6.15 -1.99
N GLU A 43 -7.02 5.66 -1.67
CA GLU A 43 -8.11 6.53 -1.25
C GLU A 43 -7.59 7.29 -0.02
N TRP A 44 -7.17 8.54 -0.19
CA TRP A 44 -6.64 9.36 0.91
C TRP A 44 -7.74 9.74 1.92
N ARG A 45 -8.90 9.08 1.87
CA ARG A 45 -9.97 9.23 2.84
C ARG A 45 -9.59 8.46 4.11
N THR A 46 -8.64 9.02 4.84
CA THR A 46 -8.63 8.84 6.29
C THR A 46 -9.91 9.50 6.79
N PHE A 47 -10.81 8.74 7.39
CA PHE A 47 -11.91 9.35 8.14
C PHE A 47 -11.25 10.21 9.23
N ALA A 48 -11.34 11.53 9.09
CA ALA A 48 -10.57 12.49 9.89
C ALA A 48 -10.84 12.42 11.41
N ASP A 49 -11.83 11.63 11.82
CA ASP A 49 -12.26 11.47 13.21
C ASP A 49 -11.96 10.09 13.82
N GLU A 50 -11.43 9.13 13.05
CA GLU A 50 -10.96 7.86 13.63
C GLU A 50 -9.45 7.95 13.82
N SER A 51 -9.00 7.81 15.07
CA SER A 51 -7.60 7.62 15.42
C SER A 51 -6.95 6.68 14.39
N GLY A 52 -5.85 7.10 13.77
CA GLY A 52 -5.23 6.45 12.58
C GLY A 52 -4.81 4.98 12.71
N ASP A 53 -5.23 4.31 13.78
CA ASP A 53 -5.09 2.89 14.07
C ASP A 53 -6.25 2.03 13.50
N HIS A 54 -7.33 2.65 13.01
CA HIS A 54 -8.51 1.91 12.53
C HIS A 54 -9.01 2.38 11.16
N ASP A 55 -8.22 2.14 10.11
CA ASP A 55 -8.70 2.27 8.73
C ASP A 55 -9.26 0.92 8.24
N PRO A 56 -10.59 0.75 8.14
CA PRO A 56 -11.20 -0.52 7.72
C PRO A 56 -10.91 -0.87 6.26
N ASN A 57 -10.50 0.10 5.43
CA ASN A 57 -10.14 -0.13 4.04
C ASN A 57 -8.68 -0.57 3.88
N ARG A 58 -7.85 -0.37 4.92
CA ARG A 58 -6.44 -0.77 4.92
C ARG A 58 -6.30 -2.29 5.07
N VAL A 59 -6.11 -2.96 3.94
CA VAL A 59 -5.86 -4.42 3.88
C VAL A 59 -4.39 -4.82 4.03
N GLY A 60 -3.46 -3.85 4.15
CA GLY A 60 -2.03 -4.08 4.26
C GLY A 60 -1.27 -3.02 5.07
N GLY A 61 -0.18 -3.44 5.70
CA GLY A 61 0.74 -2.55 6.40
C GLY A 61 1.61 -1.73 5.42
N PRO A 62 2.16 -0.58 5.85
CA PRO A 62 3.13 0.14 5.06
C PRO A 62 4.38 -0.71 4.83
N VAL A 63 4.78 -0.86 3.57
CA VAL A 63 6.06 -1.48 3.20
C VAL A 63 7.09 -0.40 2.92
N ASN A 64 8.34 -0.64 3.31
CA ASN A 64 9.44 0.26 2.99
C ASN A 64 10.27 -0.37 1.86
N PRO A 65 10.24 0.18 0.63
CA PRO A 65 10.99 -0.36 -0.50
C PRO A 65 12.52 -0.35 -0.32
N LEU A 66 13.04 0.37 0.68
CA LEU A 66 14.47 0.43 1.02
C LEU A 66 14.92 -0.71 1.94
N LEU A 67 13.97 -1.38 2.61
CA LEU A 67 14.19 -2.68 3.24
C LEU A 67 13.92 -3.73 2.16
N GLY A 68 14.72 -4.80 2.08
CA GLY A 68 14.81 -5.66 0.90
C GLY A 68 13.58 -6.55 0.67
N ASP A 69 13.77 -7.86 0.56
CA ASP A 69 12.65 -8.80 0.70
C ASP A 69 12.23 -8.74 2.16
N VAL A 70 11.40 -7.73 2.48
CA VAL A 70 10.78 -7.57 3.79
C VAL A 70 10.02 -8.86 4.01
N GLY A 71 10.65 -9.79 4.72
CA GLY A 71 10.03 -11.05 5.08
C GLY A 71 8.69 -10.69 5.67
N LEU A 72 7.61 -11.04 4.96
CA LEU A 72 6.24 -10.67 5.30
C LEU A 72 5.94 -11.29 6.66
N SER A 73 6.27 -10.54 7.71
CA SER A 73 6.21 -10.98 9.09
C SER A 73 5.16 -10.13 9.79
N THR A 74 4.37 -10.81 10.61
CA THR A 74 3.37 -10.17 11.44
C THR A 74 3.82 -10.32 12.88
N VAL A 75 3.65 -9.26 13.68
CA VAL A 75 3.91 -9.32 15.11
C VAL A 75 2.63 -9.75 15.81
N ILE A 76 2.71 -10.83 16.59
CA ILE A 76 1.60 -11.27 17.43
C ILE A 76 1.71 -10.53 18.76
N SER A 77 0.83 -9.54 18.97
CA SER A 77 0.71 -8.79 20.21
C SER A 77 -0.47 -9.27 21.06
N LYS A 78 -0.40 -9.04 22.37
CA LYS A 78 -1.52 -9.31 23.28
C LYS A 78 -2.69 -8.38 22.97
N GLY A 79 -3.83 -8.94 22.59
CA GLY A 79 -5.07 -8.18 22.39
C GLY A 79 -5.73 -7.75 23.71
N PRO A 80 -6.76 -6.89 23.65
CA PRO A 80 -7.48 -6.41 24.85
C PRO A 80 -8.09 -7.53 25.70
N ASN A 81 -8.46 -8.67 25.10
CA ASN A 81 -8.95 -9.88 25.78
C ASN A 81 -7.89 -11.01 25.86
N GLY A 82 -6.61 -10.66 25.82
CA GLY A 82 -5.52 -11.62 25.70
C GLY A 82 -5.35 -12.56 26.90
N SER A 83 -5.04 -13.83 26.61
CA SER A 83 -4.83 -14.88 27.61
C SER A 83 -3.36 -15.02 28.00
N ASN A 84 -3.04 -15.82 29.02
CA ASN A 84 -1.64 -16.09 29.39
C ASN A 84 -0.84 -16.79 28.26
N GLY A 85 -1.51 -17.41 27.28
CA GLY A 85 -0.89 -18.04 26.11
C GLY A 85 -0.24 -17.07 25.14
N ASP A 86 -0.64 -15.80 25.12
CA ASP A 86 -0.10 -14.80 24.18
C ASP A 86 1.39 -14.52 24.47
N SER A 87 1.81 -14.69 25.73
CA SER A 87 3.19 -14.53 26.17
C SER A 87 4.13 -15.61 25.63
N SER A 88 3.63 -16.82 25.37
CA SER A 88 4.45 -17.91 24.81
C SER A 88 4.62 -17.76 23.31
N LEU A 89 3.60 -17.23 22.61
CA LEU A 89 3.66 -16.92 21.17
C LEU A 89 4.67 -15.81 20.87
N ALA A 90 4.66 -14.72 21.65
CA ALA A 90 5.66 -13.65 21.51
C ALA A 90 7.10 -14.15 21.74
N ARG A 91 7.30 -15.08 22.69
CA ARG A 91 8.61 -15.71 22.92
C ARG A 91 9.03 -16.60 21.77
N LEU A 92 8.08 -17.29 21.12
CA LEU A 92 8.36 -18.12 19.96
C LEU A 92 8.75 -17.28 18.74
N GLN A 93 8.06 -16.16 18.50
CA GLN A 93 8.41 -15.22 17.42
C GLN A 93 9.80 -14.62 17.60
N ASN A 94 10.18 -14.27 18.82
CA ASN A 94 11.52 -13.74 19.12
C ASN A 94 12.67 -14.74 18.88
N ARG A 95 12.37 -16.03 18.68
CA ARG A 95 13.39 -17.04 18.32
C ARG A 95 13.64 -17.10 16.81
N GLY A 96 12.78 -16.51 15.99
CA GLY A 96 13.04 -16.32 14.57
C GLY A 96 14.19 -15.33 14.37
N GLY A 97 15.16 -15.68 13.56
CA GLY A 97 16.24 -14.77 13.18
C GLY A 97 15.80 -13.94 11.98
N ASP A 98 15.47 -12.66 12.21
CA ASP A 98 15.23 -11.71 11.12
C ASP A 98 16.57 -11.27 10.51
N PRO A 99 16.86 -11.58 9.24
CA PRO A 99 18.12 -11.22 8.60
C PRO A 99 18.28 -9.70 8.46
N GLU A 100 17.19 -8.95 8.46
CA GLU A 100 17.18 -7.49 8.31
C GLU A 100 17.24 -6.73 9.64
N ARG A 101 17.29 -7.43 10.78
CA ARG A 101 17.28 -6.81 12.12
C ARG A 101 18.43 -5.82 12.32
N ALA A 102 19.59 -6.11 11.74
CA ALA A 102 20.76 -5.23 11.78
C ALA A 102 20.52 -3.91 11.01
N LEU A 103 19.88 -3.98 9.84
CA LEU A 103 19.54 -2.80 9.03
C LEU A 103 18.51 -1.92 9.75
N VAL A 104 17.48 -2.52 10.34
CA VAL A 104 16.48 -1.80 11.12
C VAL A 104 17.11 -1.07 12.31
N MET A 105 18.05 -1.70 13.02
CA MET A 105 18.78 -1.04 14.11
C MET A 105 19.63 0.13 13.61
N ALA A 106 20.25 0.01 12.43
CA ALA A 106 21.03 1.09 11.83
C ALA A 106 20.14 2.30 11.48
N PHE A 107 18.99 2.10 10.84
CA PHE A 107 18.04 3.19 10.56
C PHE A 107 17.56 3.88 11.84
N LYS A 108 17.28 3.12 12.89
CA LYS A 108 16.90 3.67 14.19
C LYS A 108 18.01 4.53 14.81
N ALA A 109 19.27 4.13 14.67
CA ALA A 109 20.40 4.91 15.14
C ALA A 109 20.55 6.23 14.37
N ILE A 110 20.37 6.20 13.04
CA ILE A 110 20.41 7.40 12.20
C ILE A 110 19.30 8.38 12.59
N ALA A 111 18.08 7.91 12.78
CA ALA A 111 16.95 8.74 13.23
C ALA A 111 17.26 9.43 14.57
N ASN A 112 17.74 8.67 15.57
CA ASN A 112 18.13 9.23 16.87
C ASN A 112 19.26 10.27 16.78
N MET A 113 20.15 10.15 15.79
CA MET A 113 21.21 11.14 15.55
C MET A 113 20.69 12.38 14.83
N ALA A 114 19.69 12.24 13.96
CA ALA A 114 19.07 13.35 13.24
C ALA A 114 18.15 14.20 14.14
N ASP A 115 17.55 13.59 15.17
CA ASP A 115 16.69 14.27 16.15
C ASP A 115 17.48 15.03 17.23
N ARG A 116 18.81 14.92 17.24
CA ARG A 116 19.72 15.65 18.16
C ARG A 116 20.28 16.89 17.51
#